data_AF-A0A6L5QQK5-F1
#
_entry.id   AF-A0A6L5QQK5-F1
#
_cell.length_a   1.000
_cell.length_b   1.000
_cell.length_c   1.000
_cell.angle_alpha   90.00
_cell.angle_beta   90.00
_cell.angle_gamma   90.00
#
_symmetry.space_group_name_H-M   'P 1'
#
loop_
_entity.id
_entity.type
_entity.pdbx_description
1 polymer ?
#
loop_
_entity_poly.entity_id
_entity_poly.type
_entity_poly.pdbx_seq_one_letter_code
_entity_poly.pdbx_strand_id
1 'polypeptide(L)'
;MTYKRYLLLLIILLRSAVLTASEINVEEARINKANQALKATASRYSLLLNNFNQVASKLSKEDLSQLSLNYANNLWLNSVADVQSNSSTYDDRSLYWARLKLSAAIKQVSNIKEPIFWEMERASRGQNDINFSDKATKKILITGFDPFFLDRNIGQSNPSGLAALMLDGKTYQIDDELIQIESAIFPVRFADFDHGEVERFLEPYLSNNAVDMIVTISMGRDHFDLERFPALRRSAEAPDNLNVYTGATKINPLVPKVGENTLQGPEFVEFSLPVEAMQSIKTPYKVNDRRTVSTTDKTFDAQSLKELLDKTSVSGSGGGYLSNEISYRSINLARKLNSKIAIGHLHTPRIQGFDPKAEKAIVEQIKNIIISGGREL
;
A
#
# COMPACT_ATOMS: atom_id res chain seq x y z
N MET A 1 -12.87 17.41 79.38
CA MET A 1 -12.23 16.48 78.42
C MET A 1 -13.34 15.78 77.65
N THR A 2 -13.62 16.21 76.42
CA THR A 2 -14.68 15.60 75.59
C THR A 2 -14.17 15.59 74.16
N TYR A 3 -13.64 14.45 73.72
CA TYR A 3 -13.17 14.24 72.35
C TYR A 3 -14.36 13.95 71.44
N LYS A 4 -14.68 14.88 70.52
CA LYS A 4 -15.59 14.62 69.40
C LYS A 4 -14.85 13.81 68.33
N ARG A 5 -15.27 12.57 68.11
CA ARG A 5 -14.86 11.74 66.96
C ARG A 5 -15.60 12.24 65.72
N TYR A 6 -14.86 12.73 64.73
CA TYR A 6 -15.39 12.96 63.39
C TYR A 6 -15.26 11.66 62.59
N LEU A 7 -16.39 11.10 62.20
CA LEU A 7 -16.48 9.95 61.30
C LEU A 7 -16.33 10.47 59.86
N LEU A 8 -15.18 10.21 59.24
CA LEU A 8 -14.94 10.54 57.83
C LEU A 8 -15.59 9.45 56.97
N LEU A 9 -16.73 9.74 56.34
CA LEU A 9 -17.33 8.87 55.32
C LEU A 9 -16.50 8.98 54.03
N LEU A 10 -15.77 7.93 53.72
CA LEU A 10 -15.05 7.79 52.45
C LEU A 10 -16.05 7.34 51.37
N ILE A 11 -16.53 8.28 50.55
CA ILE A 11 -17.34 7.96 49.38
C ILE A 11 -16.40 7.47 48.28
N ILE A 12 -16.36 6.15 48.07
CA ILE A 12 -15.68 5.55 46.92
C ILE A 12 -16.55 5.79 45.68
N LEU A 13 -16.23 6.85 44.94
CA LEU A 13 -16.75 7.06 43.59
C LEU A 13 -16.12 6.03 42.66
N LEU A 14 -16.82 4.92 42.42
CA LEU A 14 -16.57 4.04 41.27
C LEU A 14 -16.82 4.85 40.00
N ARG A 15 -15.75 5.44 39.44
CA ARG A 15 -15.78 5.92 38.05
C ARG A 15 -15.82 4.70 37.15
N SER A 16 -17.01 4.34 36.69
CA SER A 16 -17.16 3.51 35.49
C SER A 16 -16.44 4.27 34.36
N ALA A 17 -15.29 3.77 33.93
CA ALA A 17 -14.66 4.23 32.71
C ALA A 17 -15.64 3.91 31.58
N VAL A 18 -16.43 4.89 31.15
CA VAL A 18 -17.16 4.80 29.90
C VAL A 18 -16.07 4.67 28.84
N LEU A 19 -15.92 3.46 28.28
CA LEU A 19 -15.13 3.28 27.07
C LEU A 19 -15.82 4.11 25.99
N THR A 20 -15.27 5.27 25.66
CA THR A 20 -15.70 6.03 24.49
C THR A 20 -15.13 5.30 23.28
N ALA A 21 -16.00 4.65 22.50
CA ALA A 21 -15.66 4.13 21.19
C ALA A 21 -14.99 5.22 20.36
N SER A 22 -13.96 4.87 19.59
CA SER A 22 -13.31 5.82 18.68
C SER A 22 -14.23 6.10 17.48
N GLU A 23 -14.20 7.33 16.96
CA GLU A 23 -15.00 7.69 15.79
C GLU A 23 -14.54 6.90 14.55
N ILE A 24 -15.51 6.49 13.74
CA ILE A 24 -15.21 5.90 12.44
C ILE A 24 -14.68 6.97 11.49
N ASN A 25 -13.71 6.62 10.66
CA ASN A 25 -13.12 7.52 9.68
C ASN A 25 -13.90 7.52 8.35
N VAL A 26 -13.44 8.34 7.40
CA VAL A 26 -14.10 8.53 6.09
C VAL A 26 -14.13 7.24 5.27
N GLU A 27 -13.10 6.39 5.34
CA GLU A 27 -13.10 5.07 4.67
C GLU A 27 -14.16 4.15 5.29
N GLU A 28 -14.18 4.03 6.62
CA GLU A 28 -15.12 3.19 7.37
C GLU A 28 -16.57 3.65 7.20
N ALA A 29 -16.83 4.95 7.08
CA ALA A 29 -18.15 5.49 6.80
C ALA A 29 -18.75 4.96 5.48
N ARG A 30 -17.92 4.49 4.54
CA ARG A 30 -18.37 3.93 3.25
C ARG A 30 -18.83 2.48 3.35
N ILE A 31 -18.60 1.77 4.47
CA ILE A 31 -18.94 0.35 4.65
C ILE A 31 -20.43 0.08 4.35
N ASN A 32 -21.33 0.94 4.81
CA ASN A 32 -22.77 0.77 4.58
C ASN A 32 -23.13 0.84 3.08
N LYS A 33 -22.57 1.83 2.36
CA LYS A 33 -22.76 1.97 0.91
C LYS A 33 -22.19 0.76 0.17
N ALA A 34 -21.03 0.26 0.58
CA ALA A 34 -20.42 -0.94 0.00
C ALA A 34 -21.25 -2.20 0.26
N ASN A 35 -21.82 -2.39 1.45
CA ASN A 35 -22.69 -3.53 1.76
C ASN A 35 -23.95 -3.55 0.88
N GLN A 36 -24.49 -2.38 0.57
CA GLN A 36 -25.66 -2.24 -0.31
C GLN A 36 -25.29 -2.50 -1.78
N ALA A 37 -24.20 -1.91 -2.26
CA ALA A 37 -23.82 -1.95 -3.67
C ALA A 37 -23.06 -3.22 -4.08
N LEU A 38 -22.32 -3.84 -3.16
CA LEU A 38 -21.33 -4.90 -3.42
C LEU A 38 -21.51 -6.07 -2.44
N LYS A 39 -22.74 -6.51 -2.20
CA LYS A 39 -23.08 -7.44 -1.11
C LYS A 39 -22.16 -8.67 -1.05
N ALA A 40 -21.91 -9.33 -2.19
CA ALA A 40 -21.04 -10.50 -2.26
C ALA A 40 -19.59 -10.17 -1.91
N THR A 41 -18.99 -9.18 -2.59
CA THR A 41 -17.61 -8.71 -2.37
C THR A 41 -17.39 -8.23 -0.94
N ALA A 42 -18.27 -7.37 -0.43
CA ALA A 42 -18.13 -6.78 0.90
C ALA A 42 -18.36 -7.81 2.02
N SER A 43 -19.15 -8.86 1.78
CA SER A 43 -19.47 -9.89 2.79
C SER A 43 -18.60 -11.15 2.68
N ARG A 44 -17.63 -11.17 1.78
CA ARG A 44 -16.80 -12.35 1.46
C ARG A 44 -16.14 -12.98 2.69
N TYR A 45 -15.64 -12.15 3.61
CA TYR A 45 -15.00 -12.59 4.87
C TYR A 45 -15.87 -12.37 6.11
N SER A 46 -17.20 -12.34 5.94
CA SER A 46 -18.14 -12.09 7.05
C SER A 46 -18.06 -13.13 8.17
N LEU A 47 -17.78 -14.40 7.88
CA LEU A 47 -17.62 -15.44 8.91
C LEU A 47 -16.45 -15.11 9.84
N LEU A 48 -15.29 -14.73 9.28
CA LEU A 48 -14.13 -14.30 10.05
C LEU A 48 -14.48 -13.08 10.92
N LEU A 49 -15.13 -12.07 10.35
CA LEU A 49 -15.52 -10.87 11.09
C LEU A 49 -16.56 -11.13 12.19
N ASN A 50 -17.50 -12.05 11.95
CA ASN A 50 -18.49 -12.44 12.95
C ASN A 50 -17.84 -13.16 14.14
N ASN A 51 -16.87 -14.04 13.87
CA ASN A 51 -16.11 -14.71 14.92
C ASN A 51 -15.31 -13.70 15.76
N PHE A 52 -14.69 -12.71 15.11
CA PHE A 52 -14.02 -11.61 15.83
C PHE A 52 -14.98 -10.91 16.80
N ASN A 53 -16.14 -10.47 16.32
CA ASN A 53 -17.13 -9.71 17.11
C ASN A 53 -17.67 -10.49 18.32
N GLN A 54 -17.84 -11.82 18.20
CA GLN A 54 -18.34 -12.67 19.28
C GLN A 54 -17.38 -12.76 20.47
N VAL A 55 -16.07 -12.63 20.21
CA VAL A 55 -15.01 -12.80 21.22
C VAL A 55 -14.51 -11.45 21.71
N ALA A 56 -14.38 -10.45 20.83
CA ALA A 56 -13.76 -9.16 21.11
C ALA A 56 -14.36 -8.43 22.32
N SER A 57 -15.69 -8.41 22.45
CA SER A 57 -16.40 -7.70 23.54
C SER A 57 -16.14 -8.25 24.95
N LYS A 58 -15.52 -9.42 25.07
CA LYS A 58 -15.26 -10.11 26.34
C LYS A 58 -13.80 -10.04 26.79
N LEU A 59 -12.92 -9.43 25.99
CA LEU A 59 -11.48 -9.45 26.20
C LEU A 59 -10.96 -8.23 26.96
N SER A 60 -9.80 -8.39 27.60
CA SER A 60 -8.98 -7.28 28.07
C SER A 60 -8.44 -6.46 26.88
N LYS A 61 -7.89 -5.27 27.13
CA LYS A 61 -7.34 -4.42 26.06
C LYS A 61 -6.11 -5.05 25.41
N GLU A 62 -5.25 -5.66 26.22
CA GLU A 62 -4.04 -6.36 25.79
C GLU A 62 -4.42 -7.57 24.94
N ASP A 63 -5.35 -8.41 25.40
CA ASP A 63 -5.83 -9.58 24.65
C ASP A 63 -6.52 -9.17 23.35
N LEU A 64 -7.31 -8.09 23.38
CA LEU A 64 -7.94 -7.54 22.19
C LEU A 64 -6.90 -7.08 21.17
N SER A 65 -5.82 -6.44 21.62
CA SER A 65 -4.75 -5.97 20.73
C SER A 65 -4.08 -7.14 20.00
N GLN A 66 -3.71 -8.20 20.73
CA GLN A 66 -3.12 -9.40 20.15
C GLN A 66 -4.11 -10.13 19.22
N LEU A 67 -5.37 -10.27 19.64
CA LEU A 67 -6.42 -10.86 18.82
C LEU A 67 -6.59 -10.09 17.51
N SER A 68 -6.63 -8.76 17.60
CA SER A 68 -6.87 -7.89 16.47
C SER A 68 -5.73 -7.97 15.44
N LEU A 69 -4.46 -8.02 15.90
CA LEU A 69 -3.31 -8.27 15.04
C LEU A 69 -3.38 -9.65 14.36
N ASN A 70 -3.74 -10.69 15.11
CA ASN A 70 -3.90 -12.04 14.56
C ASN A 70 -5.00 -12.09 13.48
N TYR A 71 -6.14 -11.44 13.72
CA TYR A 71 -7.23 -11.34 12.75
C TYR A 71 -6.85 -10.51 11.53
N ALA A 72 -6.07 -9.44 11.70
CA ALA A 72 -5.54 -8.66 10.59
C ALA A 72 -4.61 -9.50 9.70
N ASN A 73 -3.68 -10.24 10.30
CA ASN A 73 -2.78 -11.13 9.56
C ASN A 73 -3.55 -12.26 8.84
N ASN A 74 -4.47 -12.91 9.54
CA ASN A 74 -5.31 -13.96 8.94
C ASN A 74 -6.20 -13.42 7.82
N LEU A 75 -6.61 -12.16 7.87
CA LEU A 75 -7.38 -11.55 6.78
C LEU A 75 -6.55 -11.43 5.51
N TRP A 76 -5.26 -11.04 5.61
CA TRP A 76 -4.33 -11.05 4.48
C TRP A 76 -4.16 -12.47 3.92
N LEU A 77 -3.74 -13.41 4.76
CA LEU A 77 -3.48 -14.80 4.37
C LEU A 77 -4.70 -15.46 3.70
N ASN A 78 -5.89 -15.29 4.29
CA ASN A 78 -7.12 -15.83 3.72
C ASN A 78 -7.46 -15.15 2.39
N SER A 79 -7.17 -13.85 2.24
CA SER A 79 -7.43 -13.14 0.98
C SER A 79 -6.50 -13.59 -0.14
N VAL A 80 -5.21 -13.78 0.15
CA VAL A 80 -4.24 -14.36 -0.79
C VAL A 80 -4.71 -15.75 -1.21
N ALA A 81 -4.98 -16.65 -0.25
CA ALA A 81 -5.42 -18.02 -0.54
C ALA A 81 -6.72 -18.05 -1.36
N ASP A 82 -7.67 -17.19 -1.05
CA ASP A 82 -8.97 -17.12 -1.72
C ASP A 82 -8.85 -16.64 -3.18
N VAL A 83 -8.17 -15.52 -3.43
CA VAL A 83 -7.99 -15.01 -4.80
C VAL A 83 -7.16 -15.98 -5.65
N GLN A 84 -6.14 -16.62 -5.05
CA GLN A 84 -5.29 -17.58 -5.78
C GLN A 84 -5.96 -18.94 -6.04
N SER A 85 -6.82 -19.42 -5.14
CA SER A 85 -7.54 -20.70 -5.32
C SER A 85 -8.78 -20.55 -6.21
N ASN A 86 -9.39 -19.37 -6.20
CA ASN A 86 -10.55 -19.05 -7.01
C ASN A 86 -10.19 -18.02 -8.07
N SER A 87 -9.35 -18.44 -9.03
CA SER A 87 -8.90 -17.62 -10.16
C SER A 87 -10.02 -17.26 -11.15
N SER A 88 -11.28 -17.24 -10.73
CA SER A 88 -12.42 -16.70 -11.49
C SER A 88 -12.89 -15.35 -10.94
N THR A 89 -12.48 -14.96 -9.72
CA THR A 89 -12.93 -13.72 -9.09
C THR A 89 -12.10 -12.51 -9.52
N TYR A 90 -10.76 -12.61 -9.55
CA TYR A 90 -9.83 -11.50 -9.88
C TYR A 90 -10.26 -10.17 -9.23
N ASP A 91 -10.52 -10.17 -7.92
CA ASP A 91 -11.11 -9.04 -7.20
C ASP A 91 -10.32 -8.72 -5.91
N ASP A 92 -9.75 -7.52 -5.83
CA ASP A 92 -8.98 -7.02 -4.68
C ASP A 92 -9.85 -6.42 -3.57
N ARG A 93 -11.08 -6.01 -3.90
CA ARG A 93 -11.93 -5.17 -3.04
C ARG A 93 -12.40 -5.90 -1.78
N SER A 94 -12.50 -7.23 -1.82
CA SER A 94 -12.95 -8.02 -0.67
C SER A 94 -12.03 -7.88 0.55
N LEU A 95 -10.70 -7.85 0.33
CA LEU A 95 -9.74 -7.61 1.42
C LEU A 95 -9.96 -6.21 1.99
N TYR A 96 -9.97 -5.19 1.12
CA TYR A 96 -10.14 -3.79 1.52
C TYR A 96 -11.39 -3.58 2.39
N TRP A 97 -12.56 -4.04 1.95
CA TRP A 97 -13.80 -3.88 2.71
C TRP A 97 -13.82 -4.64 4.03
N ALA A 98 -13.23 -5.84 4.08
CA ALA A 98 -13.14 -6.60 5.32
C ALA A 98 -12.18 -5.95 6.32
N ARG A 99 -11.10 -5.32 5.84
CA ARG A 99 -10.14 -4.61 6.68
C ARG A 99 -10.78 -3.40 7.36
N LEU A 100 -11.54 -2.60 6.61
CA LEU A 100 -12.30 -1.48 7.16
C LEU A 100 -13.35 -1.95 8.19
N LYS A 101 -14.02 -3.09 7.94
CA LYS A 101 -14.97 -3.66 8.91
C LYS A 101 -14.30 -4.15 10.19
N LEU A 102 -13.14 -4.80 10.08
CA LEU A 102 -12.35 -5.23 11.24
C LEU A 102 -11.93 -4.01 12.06
N SER A 103 -11.39 -2.99 11.38
CA SER A 103 -11.02 -1.71 11.98
C SER A 103 -12.18 -1.04 12.73
N ALA A 104 -13.34 -0.90 12.07
CA ALA A 104 -14.52 -0.31 12.68
C ALA A 104 -15.03 -1.12 13.88
N ALA A 105 -15.02 -2.45 13.79
CA ALA A 105 -15.41 -3.32 14.89
C ALA A 105 -14.51 -3.15 16.12
N ILE A 106 -13.20 -3.01 15.91
CA ILE A 106 -12.22 -2.77 16.97
C ILE A 106 -12.50 -1.45 17.68
N LYS A 107 -12.69 -0.37 16.91
CA LYS A 107 -12.98 0.97 17.46
C LYS A 107 -14.27 1.00 18.29
N GLN A 108 -15.24 0.16 17.97
CA GLN A 108 -16.48 0.01 18.75
C GLN A 108 -16.26 -0.71 20.08
N VAL A 109 -15.34 -1.67 20.14
CA VAL A 109 -15.09 -2.47 21.35
C VAL A 109 -14.10 -1.77 22.28
N SER A 110 -13.07 -1.12 21.73
CA SER A 110 -12.06 -0.43 22.53
C SER A 110 -11.37 0.71 21.79
N ASN A 111 -10.91 1.70 22.55
CA ASN A 111 -9.95 2.66 22.05
C ASN A 111 -8.53 2.06 22.14
N ILE A 112 -8.19 1.24 21.14
CA ILE A 112 -6.83 0.69 20.99
C ILE A 112 -5.87 1.84 20.69
N LYS A 113 -4.66 1.80 21.26
CA LYS A 113 -3.65 2.83 21.04
C LYS A 113 -3.21 2.84 19.56
N GLU A 114 -3.01 4.04 19.01
CA GLU A 114 -2.57 4.27 17.62
C GLU A 114 -1.44 3.35 17.12
N PRO A 115 -0.35 3.08 17.88
CA PRO A 115 0.72 2.20 17.39
C PRO A 115 0.27 0.77 17.09
N ILE A 116 -0.68 0.22 17.86
CA ILE A 116 -1.20 -1.13 17.62
C ILE A 116 -2.10 -1.12 16.37
N PHE A 117 -2.91 -0.07 16.22
CA PHE A 117 -3.77 0.09 15.06
C PHE A 117 -2.95 0.23 13.76
N TRP A 118 -1.80 0.90 13.84
CA TRP A 118 -0.82 0.94 12.75
C TRP A 118 -0.29 -0.45 12.38
N GLU A 119 0.18 -1.23 13.37
CA GLU A 119 0.68 -2.59 13.13
C GLU A 119 -0.39 -3.52 12.56
N MET A 120 -1.64 -3.32 12.95
CA MET A 120 -2.79 -4.02 12.38
C MET A 120 -3.03 -3.68 10.91
N GLU A 121 -3.02 -2.40 10.57
CA GLU A 121 -3.16 -1.91 9.20
C GLU A 121 -2.03 -2.44 8.31
N ARG A 122 -0.81 -2.59 8.85
CA ARG A 122 0.33 -3.23 8.19
C ARG A 122 0.13 -4.72 7.97
N ALA A 123 -0.22 -5.46 9.03
CA ALA A 123 -0.42 -6.91 8.98
C ALA A 123 -1.51 -7.31 7.97
N SER A 124 -2.60 -6.55 7.93
CA SER A 124 -3.71 -6.81 6.99
C SER A 124 -3.47 -6.31 5.55
N ARG A 125 -2.26 -5.80 5.27
CA ARG A 125 -1.76 -5.47 3.93
C ARG A 125 -0.53 -6.31 3.54
N GLY A 126 -0.26 -7.41 4.24
CA GLY A 126 0.83 -8.33 3.92
C GLY A 126 2.22 -7.86 4.33
N GLN A 127 2.36 -6.67 4.94
CA GLN A 127 3.68 -6.15 5.27
C GLN A 127 4.43 -6.94 6.35
N ASN A 128 3.73 -7.81 7.09
CA ASN A 128 4.31 -8.69 8.10
C ASN A 128 4.42 -10.16 7.61
N ASP A 129 4.10 -10.42 6.35
CA ASP A 129 4.01 -11.78 5.78
C ASP A 129 5.10 -12.07 4.72
N ILE A 130 6.04 -11.14 4.51
CA ILE A 130 7.11 -11.30 3.53
C ILE A 130 8.07 -12.42 3.96
N ASN A 131 8.06 -13.53 3.25
CA ASN A 131 8.88 -14.70 3.59
C ASN A 131 9.45 -15.42 2.36
N PHE A 132 10.70 -15.07 2.00
CA PHE A 132 11.41 -15.74 0.92
C PHE A 132 11.99 -17.09 1.36
N SER A 133 11.77 -18.12 0.54
CA SER A 133 12.41 -19.43 0.69
C SER A 133 13.92 -19.35 0.47
N ASP A 134 14.68 -20.12 1.24
CA ASP A 134 16.12 -20.32 1.00
C ASP A 134 16.43 -21.00 -0.34
N LYS A 135 15.42 -21.61 -0.98
CA LYS A 135 15.56 -22.21 -2.32
C LYS A 135 15.40 -21.21 -3.45
N ALA A 136 14.81 -20.04 -3.19
CA ALA A 136 14.62 -19.01 -4.20
C ALA A 136 15.98 -18.43 -4.60
N THR A 137 16.35 -18.57 -5.87
CA THR A 137 17.59 -18.02 -6.42
C THR A 137 17.42 -16.57 -6.85
N LYS A 138 16.17 -16.16 -7.14
CA LYS A 138 15.78 -14.75 -7.30
C LYS A 138 14.61 -14.42 -6.39
N LYS A 139 14.78 -13.38 -5.58
CA LYS A 139 13.81 -12.86 -4.63
C LYS A 139 13.31 -11.52 -5.13
N ILE A 140 12.03 -11.43 -5.45
CA ILE A 140 11.40 -10.20 -5.95
C ILE A 140 10.35 -9.75 -4.94
N LEU A 141 10.43 -8.49 -4.52
CA LEU A 141 9.40 -7.85 -3.72
C LEU A 141 8.58 -6.91 -4.61
N ILE A 142 7.26 -7.09 -4.64
CA ILE A 142 6.36 -6.17 -5.33
C ILE A 142 5.44 -5.45 -4.34
N THR A 143 4.95 -4.27 -4.71
CA THR A 143 3.90 -3.60 -3.92
C THR A 143 2.71 -3.22 -4.79
N GLY A 144 1.53 -3.19 -4.19
CA GLY A 144 0.31 -2.63 -4.78
C GLY A 144 -0.29 -1.52 -3.92
N PHE A 145 -1.47 -1.03 -4.31
CA PHE A 145 -2.25 -0.08 -3.53
C PHE A 145 -3.68 -0.55 -3.29
N ASP A 146 -4.25 -0.08 -2.19
CA ASP A 146 -5.69 -0.18 -1.91
C ASP A 146 -6.54 0.44 -3.06
N PRO A 147 -7.82 0.03 -3.21
CA PRO A 147 -8.79 0.77 -3.99
C PRO A 147 -8.91 2.24 -3.60
N PHE A 148 -9.17 3.12 -4.58
CA PHE A 148 -9.28 4.57 -4.37
C PHE A 148 -10.40 5.22 -5.20
N PHE A 149 -10.65 6.51 -4.97
CA PHE A 149 -11.78 7.26 -5.56
C PHE A 149 -13.17 6.64 -5.33
N LEU A 150 -13.36 6.05 -4.14
CA LEU A 150 -14.57 5.31 -3.76
C LEU A 150 -15.81 6.21 -3.55
N ASP A 151 -15.62 7.52 -3.41
CA ASP A 151 -16.73 8.48 -3.44
C ASP A 151 -17.35 8.59 -4.84
N ARG A 152 -16.51 8.54 -5.87
CA ARG A 152 -16.93 8.52 -7.28
C ARG A 152 -17.49 7.16 -7.68
N ASN A 153 -16.78 6.08 -7.35
CA ASN A 153 -17.20 4.72 -7.68
C ASN A 153 -16.90 3.77 -6.51
N ILE A 154 -17.93 3.42 -5.73
CA ILE A 154 -17.79 2.52 -4.57
C ILE A 154 -17.27 1.13 -4.96
N GLY A 155 -17.48 0.72 -6.22
CA GLY A 155 -17.05 -0.56 -6.77
C GLY A 155 -15.71 -0.50 -7.50
N GLN A 156 -14.96 0.60 -7.41
CA GLN A 156 -13.62 0.69 -8.01
C GLN A 156 -12.70 -0.37 -7.41
N SER A 157 -12.04 -1.12 -8.28
CA SER A 157 -10.94 -2.03 -7.96
C SER A 157 -9.60 -1.41 -8.36
N ASN A 158 -8.51 -2.02 -7.90
CA ASN A 158 -7.16 -1.61 -8.21
C ASN A 158 -6.30 -2.80 -8.69
N PRO A 159 -5.90 -2.85 -9.98
CA PRO A 159 -5.10 -3.95 -10.51
C PRO A 159 -3.78 -4.18 -9.79
N SER A 160 -3.20 -3.12 -9.19
CA SER A 160 -1.95 -3.24 -8.44
C SER A 160 -2.14 -3.99 -7.12
N GLY A 161 -3.24 -3.74 -6.41
CA GLY A 161 -3.62 -4.48 -5.20
C GLY A 161 -3.97 -5.93 -5.51
N LEU A 162 -4.67 -6.17 -6.63
CA LEU A 162 -4.93 -7.53 -7.09
C LEU A 162 -3.64 -8.29 -7.45
N ALA A 163 -2.70 -7.62 -8.12
CA ALA A 163 -1.41 -8.22 -8.49
C ALA A 163 -0.62 -8.65 -7.25
N ALA A 164 -0.63 -7.86 -6.18
CA ALA A 164 -0.04 -8.25 -4.90
C ALA A 164 -0.66 -9.57 -4.41
N LEU A 165 -1.98 -9.62 -4.22
CA LEU A 165 -2.68 -10.83 -3.76
C LEU A 165 -2.44 -12.07 -4.62
N MET A 166 -2.42 -11.91 -5.93
CA MET A 166 -2.28 -13.02 -6.88
C MET A 166 -0.87 -13.59 -6.95
N LEU A 167 0.15 -12.76 -6.71
CA LEU A 167 1.55 -13.12 -6.90
C LEU A 167 2.29 -13.39 -5.59
N ASP A 168 1.70 -13.04 -4.45
CA ASP A 168 2.23 -13.31 -3.13
C ASP A 168 2.56 -14.81 -2.92
N GLY A 169 3.75 -15.10 -2.41
CA GLY A 169 4.21 -16.48 -2.17
C GLY A 169 4.44 -17.31 -3.44
N LYS A 170 4.24 -16.76 -4.65
CA LYS A 170 4.33 -17.54 -5.88
C LYS A 170 5.79 -17.76 -6.27
N THR A 171 6.08 -18.99 -6.71
CA THR A 171 7.37 -19.39 -7.26
C THR A 171 7.23 -19.78 -8.72
N TYR A 172 8.26 -19.45 -9.50
CA TYR A 172 8.33 -19.71 -10.93
C TYR A 172 9.70 -20.28 -11.26
N GLN A 173 9.74 -21.54 -11.68
CA GLN A 173 10.95 -22.16 -12.20
C GLN A 173 11.13 -21.73 -13.66
N ILE A 174 12.24 -21.04 -13.96
CA ILE A 174 12.61 -20.59 -15.30
C ILE A 174 14.06 -20.98 -15.53
N ASP A 175 14.31 -21.90 -16.45
CA ASP A 175 15.62 -22.52 -16.63
C ASP A 175 16.14 -23.08 -15.28
N ASP A 176 17.33 -22.70 -14.84
CA ASP A 176 17.91 -23.11 -13.56
C ASP A 176 17.55 -22.18 -12.38
N GLU A 177 16.80 -21.10 -12.63
CA GLU A 177 16.43 -20.10 -11.63
C GLU A 177 15.05 -20.38 -11.03
N LEU A 178 14.94 -20.28 -9.70
CA LEU A 178 13.68 -20.27 -8.97
C LEU A 178 13.38 -18.85 -8.51
N ILE A 179 12.47 -18.18 -9.23
CA ILE A 179 12.02 -16.83 -8.90
C ILE A 179 10.86 -16.93 -7.90
N GLN A 180 11.01 -16.31 -6.72
CA GLN A 180 9.91 -16.11 -5.78
C GLN A 180 9.48 -14.64 -5.74
N ILE A 181 8.17 -14.42 -5.75
CA ILE A 181 7.56 -13.10 -5.57
C ILE A 181 6.86 -13.07 -4.22
N GLU A 182 7.22 -12.08 -3.40
CA GLU A 182 6.50 -11.69 -2.19
C GLU A 182 5.89 -10.30 -2.41
N SER A 183 4.81 -9.97 -1.70
CA SER A 183 4.08 -8.74 -1.95
C SER A 183 3.53 -8.06 -0.71
N ALA A 184 3.29 -6.76 -0.84
CA ALA A 184 2.53 -5.99 0.14
C ALA A 184 1.64 -4.95 -0.54
N ILE A 185 0.64 -4.46 0.19
CA ILE A 185 -0.23 -3.36 -0.25
C ILE A 185 0.08 -2.11 0.57
N PHE A 186 0.04 -0.94 -0.08
CA PHE A 186 0.12 0.36 0.55
C PHE A 186 -1.25 1.07 0.59
N PRO A 187 -1.53 1.84 1.65
CA PRO A 187 -2.70 2.70 1.69
C PRO A 187 -2.60 3.83 0.66
N VAL A 188 -3.75 4.30 0.17
CA VAL A 188 -3.85 5.56 -0.58
C VAL A 188 -4.17 6.68 0.41
N ARG A 189 -3.19 7.00 1.28
CA ARG A 189 -3.28 8.00 2.35
C ARG A 189 -1.97 8.75 2.52
N PHE A 190 -2.02 10.08 2.53
CA PHE A 190 -0.81 10.91 2.62
C PHE A 190 -0.14 10.83 4.00
N ALA A 191 -0.94 10.76 5.06
CA ALA A 191 -0.44 10.70 6.43
C ALA A 191 0.45 9.48 6.66
N ASP A 192 0.11 8.33 6.06
CA ASP A 192 0.90 7.12 6.21
C ASP A 192 2.30 7.26 5.61
N PHE A 193 2.39 7.90 4.45
CA PHE A 193 3.66 8.22 3.78
C PHE A 193 4.44 9.26 4.58
N ASP A 194 3.76 10.28 5.10
CA ASP A 194 4.38 11.30 5.94
C ASP A 194 4.91 10.71 7.26
N HIS A 195 4.32 9.62 7.78
CA HIS A 195 4.84 8.86 8.93
C HIS A 195 5.98 7.88 8.59
N GLY A 196 6.45 7.86 7.35
CA GLY A 196 7.61 7.07 6.94
C GLY A 196 7.30 5.60 6.69
N GLU A 197 6.07 5.26 6.31
CA GLU A 197 5.66 3.87 6.07
C GLU A 197 6.48 3.18 4.95
N VAL A 198 6.78 3.92 3.88
CA VAL A 198 7.58 3.40 2.76
C VAL A 198 8.98 3.03 3.26
N GLU A 199 9.59 3.92 4.03
CA GLU A 199 10.93 3.71 4.56
C GLU A 199 10.96 2.56 5.56
N ARG A 200 10.01 2.54 6.52
CA ARG A 200 9.87 1.47 7.51
C ARG A 200 9.73 0.10 6.87
N PHE A 201 8.93 -0.03 5.82
CA PHE A 201 8.70 -1.30 5.15
C PHE A 201 9.92 -1.75 4.33
N LEU A 202 10.54 -0.84 3.57
CA LEU A 202 11.58 -1.21 2.61
C LEU A 202 13.01 -1.28 3.19
N GLU A 203 13.27 -0.57 4.29
CA GLU A 203 14.61 -0.49 4.89
C GLU A 203 15.25 -1.86 5.18
N PRO A 204 14.55 -2.86 5.76
CA PRO A 204 15.15 -4.18 6.03
C PRO A 204 15.65 -4.90 4.77
N TYR A 205 14.98 -4.71 3.64
CA TYR A 205 15.37 -5.36 2.38
C TYR A 205 16.49 -4.59 1.68
N LEU A 206 16.43 -3.26 1.70
CA LEU A 206 17.41 -2.39 1.05
C LEU A 206 18.75 -2.38 1.77
N SER A 207 18.75 -2.29 3.10
CA SER A 207 19.97 -2.24 3.92
C SER A 207 20.78 -3.54 3.86
N ASN A 208 20.10 -4.68 3.79
CA ASN A 208 20.73 -5.99 3.75
C ASN A 208 20.90 -6.55 2.33
N ASN A 209 20.45 -5.82 1.30
CA ASN A 209 20.33 -6.33 -0.07
C ASN A 209 19.64 -7.71 -0.11
N ALA A 210 18.54 -7.86 0.65
CA ALA A 210 17.92 -9.15 0.94
C ALA A 210 17.03 -9.70 -0.20
N VAL A 211 16.80 -8.89 -1.23
CA VAL A 211 16.06 -9.23 -2.44
C VAL A 211 16.83 -8.73 -3.66
N ASP A 212 16.54 -9.28 -4.84
CA ASP A 212 17.21 -8.90 -6.09
C ASP A 212 16.53 -7.73 -6.77
N MET A 213 15.19 -7.67 -6.68
CA MET A 213 14.38 -6.63 -7.32
C MET A 213 13.23 -6.15 -6.44
N ILE A 214 12.98 -4.84 -6.47
CA ILE A 214 11.79 -4.21 -5.86
C ILE A 214 11.01 -3.46 -6.95
N VAL A 215 9.74 -3.82 -7.14
CA VAL A 215 8.85 -3.12 -8.08
C VAL A 215 7.61 -2.62 -7.35
N THR A 216 7.51 -1.30 -7.21
CA THR A 216 6.28 -0.68 -6.72
C THR A 216 5.29 -0.56 -7.89
N ILE A 217 4.03 -0.93 -7.68
CA ILE A 217 3.02 -1.01 -8.75
C ILE A 217 1.85 -0.09 -8.42
N SER A 218 1.34 0.63 -9.41
CA SER A 218 0.14 1.47 -9.26
C SER A 218 -0.74 1.42 -10.48
N MET A 219 -2.04 1.68 -10.30
CA MET A 219 -2.94 1.86 -11.43
C MET A 219 -2.62 3.17 -12.16
N GLY A 220 -2.38 3.10 -13.48
CA GLY A 220 -1.90 4.22 -14.28
C GLY A 220 -2.87 4.68 -15.36
N ARG A 221 -2.47 4.49 -16.63
CA ARG A 221 -3.07 5.12 -17.82
C ARG A 221 -3.56 4.06 -18.79
N ASP A 222 -3.21 4.12 -20.08
CA ASP A 222 -3.76 3.18 -21.08
C ASP A 222 -2.84 1.97 -21.35
N HIS A 223 -1.58 2.06 -20.92
CA HIS A 223 -0.54 1.04 -21.12
C HIS A 223 0.24 0.81 -19.83
N PHE A 224 1.15 -0.16 -19.85
CA PHE A 224 2.17 -0.25 -18.81
C PHE A 224 3.23 0.82 -19.02
N ASP A 225 3.67 1.44 -17.93
CA ASP A 225 4.72 2.45 -17.96
C ASP A 225 5.74 2.16 -16.85
N LEU A 226 6.98 1.89 -17.24
CA LEU A 226 8.14 1.90 -16.36
C LEU A 226 8.54 3.36 -16.16
N GLU A 227 8.40 3.84 -14.93
CA GLU A 227 8.54 5.27 -14.64
C GLU A 227 10.00 5.65 -14.43
N ARG A 228 10.65 6.21 -15.47
CA ARG A 228 12.10 6.43 -15.49
C ARG A 228 12.58 7.41 -14.44
N PHE A 229 11.86 8.52 -14.28
CA PHE A 229 12.29 9.64 -13.45
C PHE A 229 11.22 10.06 -12.42
N PRO A 230 11.14 9.38 -11.28
CA PRO A 230 10.33 9.81 -10.14
C PRO A 230 10.85 11.12 -9.54
N ALA A 231 9.95 11.93 -9.01
CA ALA A 231 10.26 13.25 -8.50
C ALA A 231 9.91 13.44 -7.01
N LEU A 232 10.58 14.37 -6.36
CA LEU A 232 10.46 14.64 -4.92
C LEU A 232 9.06 15.16 -4.53
N ARG A 233 8.46 16.03 -5.37
CA ARG A 233 7.34 16.87 -4.94
C ARG A 233 5.98 16.27 -5.26
N ARG A 234 5.02 16.59 -4.37
CA ARG A 234 3.58 16.45 -4.59
C ARG A 234 3.11 17.64 -5.43
N SER A 235 2.21 17.41 -6.37
CA SER A 235 1.58 18.46 -7.19
C SER A 235 0.14 18.16 -7.58
N ALA A 236 -0.41 17.07 -7.06
CA ALA A 236 -1.76 16.62 -7.38
C ALA A 236 -2.79 17.26 -6.45
N GLU A 237 -3.88 17.73 -7.05
CA GLU A 237 -5.02 18.34 -6.37
C GLU A 237 -6.07 17.31 -5.92
N ALA A 238 -5.85 16.02 -6.20
CA ALA A 238 -6.75 14.95 -5.80
C ALA A 238 -6.61 14.67 -4.29
N PRO A 239 -7.71 14.36 -3.59
CA PRO A 239 -7.65 13.91 -2.21
C PRO A 239 -7.15 12.47 -2.11
N ASP A 240 -6.78 12.06 -0.90
CA ASP A 240 -6.58 10.65 -0.56
C ASP A 240 -7.88 9.93 -0.14
N ASN A 241 -7.79 8.68 0.28
CA ASN A 241 -8.96 7.90 0.66
C ASN A 241 -9.69 8.45 1.90
N LEU A 242 -9.04 9.26 2.74
CA LEU A 242 -9.65 9.95 3.86
C LEU A 242 -10.22 11.33 3.48
N ASN A 243 -10.25 11.65 2.18
CA ASN A 243 -10.62 12.96 1.65
C ASN A 243 -9.70 14.09 2.11
N VAL A 244 -8.44 13.78 2.46
CA VAL A 244 -7.44 14.77 2.83
C VAL A 244 -6.75 15.30 1.58
N TYR A 245 -6.64 16.63 1.51
CA TYR A 245 -5.88 17.34 0.48
C TYR A 245 -4.57 17.85 1.07
N THR A 246 -3.49 17.73 0.30
CA THR A 246 -2.17 18.23 0.71
C THR A 246 -2.03 19.74 0.50
N GLY A 247 -2.90 20.33 -0.31
CA GLY A 247 -2.77 21.72 -0.79
C GLY A 247 -1.73 21.89 -1.92
N ALA A 248 -1.10 20.81 -2.38
CA ALA A 248 -0.17 20.85 -3.49
C ALA A 248 -0.89 21.05 -4.83
N THR A 249 -0.28 21.84 -5.71
CA THR A 249 -0.76 22.03 -7.09
C THR A 249 0.41 22.01 -8.06
N LYS A 250 0.14 22.01 -9.37
CA LYS A 250 1.21 22.15 -10.38
C LYS A 250 1.95 23.49 -10.28
N ILE A 251 1.29 24.53 -9.78
CA ILE A 251 1.87 25.88 -9.63
C ILE A 251 2.59 26.02 -8.28
N ASN A 252 2.13 25.28 -7.26
CA ASN A 252 2.73 25.24 -5.93
C ASN A 252 3.05 23.78 -5.51
N PRO A 253 4.11 23.17 -6.08
CA PRO A 253 4.48 21.80 -5.75
C PRO A 253 5.17 21.73 -4.37
N LEU A 254 4.71 20.79 -3.53
CA LEU A 254 5.14 20.67 -2.14
C LEU A 254 6.10 19.51 -1.92
N VAL A 255 7.10 19.73 -1.07
CA VAL A 255 7.98 18.65 -0.59
C VAL A 255 7.23 17.86 0.49
N PRO A 256 7.11 16.52 0.40
CA PRO A 256 6.43 15.71 1.40
C PRO A 256 7.23 15.63 2.71
N LYS A 257 6.62 15.11 3.78
CA LYS A 257 7.28 14.93 5.09
C LYS A 257 7.77 13.50 5.29
N VAL A 258 8.65 13.31 6.26
CA VAL A 258 9.00 12.00 6.82
C VAL A 258 9.21 12.17 8.32
N GLY A 259 8.25 11.69 9.10
CA GLY A 259 8.04 12.08 10.50
C GLY A 259 7.85 13.60 10.63
N GLU A 260 8.58 14.20 11.57
CA GLU A 260 8.56 15.65 11.81
C GLU A 260 9.37 16.46 10.79
N ASN A 261 10.13 15.80 9.91
CA ASN A 261 11.05 16.45 8.99
C ASN A 261 10.50 16.54 7.57
N THR A 262 11.04 17.44 6.75
CA THR A 262 10.82 17.41 5.30
C THR A 262 11.65 16.30 4.67
N LEU A 263 11.08 15.61 3.68
CA LEU A 263 11.80 14.56 2.95
C LEU A 263 13.00 15.15 2.21
N GLN A 264 14.19 14.67 2.56
CA GLN A 264 15.45 15.10 1.95
C GLN A 264 15.81 14.21 0.76
N GLY A 265 16.31 14.79 -0.33
CA GLY A 265 16.81 14.09 -1.50
C GLY A 265 16.91 15.01 -2.72
N PRO A 266 17.43 14.51 -3.86
CA PRO A 266 17.45 15.26 -5.12
C PRO A 266 16.03 15.47 -5.66
N GLU A 267 15.79 16.49 -6.48
CA GLU A 267 14.45 16.77 -7.04
C GLU A 267 13.93 15.65 -7.95
N PHE A 268 14.84 14.91 -8.61
CA PHE A 268 14.53 13.73 -9.41
C PHE A 268 15.50 12.59 -9.07
N VAL A 269 15.01 11.36 -9.18
CA VAL A 269 15.81 10.13 -9.12
C VAL A 269 15.57 9.31 -10.39
N GLU A 270 16.43 8.34 -10.67
CA GLU A 270 16.31 7.43 -11.80
C GLU A 270 16.22 6.00 -11.29
N PHE A 271 15.26 5.22 -11.80
CA PHE A 271 15.09 3.81 -11.44
C PHE A 271 16.22 2.92 -11.99
N SER A 272 16.44 1.76 -11.39
CA SER A 272 17.51 0.81 -11.77
C SER A 272 16.97 -0.53 -12.31
N LEU A 273 15.68 -0.63 -12.65
CA LEU A 273 15.12 -1.87 -13.19
C LEU A 273 15.72 -2.23 -14.56
N PRO A 274 15.79 -3.53 -14.89
CA PRO A 274 16.22 -4.04 -16.20
C PRO A 274 15.19 -3.74 -17.30
N VAL A 275 15.20 -2.49 -17.76
CA VAL A 275 14.17 -1.91 -18.63
C VAL A 275 14.01 -2.68 -19.94
N GLU A 276 15.09 -3.11 -20.59
CA GLU A 276 15.03 -3.82 -21.88
C GLU A 276 14.31 -5.17 -21.74
N ALA A 277 14.66 -5.95 -20.72
CA ALA A 277 14.03 -7.23 -20.43
C ALA A 277 12.54 -7.06 -20.11
N MET A 278 12.19 -6.08 -19.27
CA MET A 278 10.79 -5.81 -18.89
C MET A 278 9.95 -5.30 -20.09
N GLN A 279 10.53 -4.48 -20.97
CA GLN A 279 9.87 -3.98 -22.19
C GLN A 279 9.70 -5.02 -23.30
N SER A 280 10.40 -6.15 -23.22
CA SER A 280 10.25 -7.25 -24.19
C SER A 280 8.84 -7.86 -24.15
N ILE A 281 8.12 -7.72 -23.03
CA ILE A 281 6.73 -8.14 -22.87
C ILE A 281 5.79 -7.11 -23.48
N LYS A 282 5.11 -7.46 -24.58
CA LYS A 282 4.35 -6.50 -25.40
C LYS A 282 2.84 -6.71 -25.43
N THR A 283 2.33 -7.77 -24.80
CA THR A 283 0.92 -8.19 -24.96
C THR A 283 0.25 -8.48 -23.62
N PRO A 284 -1.06 -8.17 -23.49
CA PRO A 284 -1.89 -7.45 -24.46
C PRO A 284 -1.63 -5.94 -24.55
N TYR A 285 -0.94 -5.35 -23.56
CA TYR A 285 -0.63 -3.91 -23.54
C TYR A 285 0.85 -3.65 -23.81
N LYS A 286 1.17 -2.49 -24.39
CA LYS A 286 2.56 -2.06 -24.52
C LYS A 286 3.18 -1.77 -23.14
N VAL A 287 4.48 -2.00 -23.00
CA VAL A 287 5.29 -1.56 -21.86
C VAL A 287 6.21 -0.43 -22.32
N ASN A 288 5.95 0.78 -21.82
CA ASN A 288 6.73 1.96 -22.15
C ASN A 288 7.85 2.19 -21.13
N ASP A 289 8.96 2.74 -21.57
CA ASP A 289 9.93 3.44 -20.73
C ASP A 289 9.51 4.92 -20.71
N ARG A 290 8.83 5.33 -19.64
CA ARG A 290 8.16 6.62 -19.55
C ARG A 290 9.12 7.66 -18.97
N ARG A 291 9.38 8.70 -19.77
CA ARG A 291 10.41 9.72 -19.48
C ARG A 291 9.88 11.15 -19.35
N THR A 292 8.59 11.38 -19.60
CA THR A 292 8.00 12.72 -19.48
C THR A 292 8.03 13.17 -18.04
N VAL A 293 8.60 14.33 -17.76
CA VAL A 293 8.56 14.97 -16.43
C VAL A 293 8.07 16.40 -16.54
N SER A 294 7.63 16.97 -15.42
CA SER A 294 7.33 18.40 -15.31
C SER A 294 8.24 19.05 -14.27
N THR A 295 8.81 20.19 -14.65
CA THR A 295 9.58 21.10 -13.79
C THR A 295 8.80 22.40 -13.63
N THR A 296 9.26 23.30 -12.76
CA THR A 296 8.69 24.65 -12.65
C THR A 296 8.76 25.44 -13.97
N ASP A 297 9.67 25.08 -14.87
CA ASP A 297 9.86 25.79 -16.14
C ASP A 297 8.96 25.23 -17.26
N LYS A 298 8.94 23.90 -17.41
CA LYS A 298 8.29 23.20 -18.53
C LYS A 298 8.07 21.71 -18.28
N THR A 299 7.27 21.11 -19.14
CA THR A 299 7.10 19.65 -19.28
C THR A 299 7.83 19.15 -20.53
N PHE A 300 8.59 18.07 -20.42
CA PHE A 300 9.38 17.51 -21.52
C PHE A 300 9.79 16.05 -21.25
N ASP A 301 10.25 15.34 -22.28
CA ASP A 301 10.84 14.00 -22.16
C ASP A 301 12.34 14.09 -21.86
N ALA A 302 12.73 13.78 -20.63
CA ALA A 302 14.13 13.79 -20.23
C ALA A 302 14.86 12.57 -20.81
N GLN A 303 16.03 12.77 -21.41
CA GLN A 303 16.81 11.66 -21.95
C GLN A 303 17.75 11.04 -20.91
N SER A 304 18.11 11.80 -19.87
CA SER A 304 18.97 11.35 -18.78
C SER A 304 18.71 12.15 -17.52
N LEU A 305 19.10 11.61 -16.35
CA LEU A 305 19.04 12.34 -15.09
C LEU A 305 19.88 13.64 -15.12
N LYS A 306 20.91 13.71 -15.98
CA LYS A 306 21.75 14.91 -16.16
C LYS A 306 20.96 16.12 -16.66
N GLU A 307 19.94 15.91 -17.50
CA GLU A 307 19.08 17.00 -18.00
C GLU A 307 18.17 17.60 -16.91
N LEU A 308 18.04 16.90 -15.78
CA LEU A 308 17.22 17.28 -14.63
C LEU A 308 18.06 17.89 -13.50
N LEU A 309 19.37 18.06 -13.70
CA LEU A 309 20.21 18.79 -12.76
C LEU A 309 19.73 20.23 -12.62
N ASP A 310 19.75 20.72 -11.38
CA ASP A 310 19.35 22.08 -11.00
C ASP A 310 17.89 22.45 -11.37
N LYS A 311 17.05 21.47 -11.65
CA LYS A 311 15.61 21.65 -11.88
C LYS A 311 14.81 21.38 -10.62
N THR A 312 13.87 22.28 -10.33
CA THR A 312 12.83 22.03 -9.31
C THR A 312 11.72 21.20 -9.92
N SER A 313 11.39 20.09 -9.28
CA SER A 313 10.35 19.20 -9.76
C SER A 313 8.94 19.79 -9.59
N VAL A 314 8.04 19.40 -10.48
CA VAL A 314 6.58 19.53 -10.28
C VAL A 314 5.99 18.13 -10.25
N SER A 315 6.34 17.29 -11.21
CA SER A 315 5.94 15.89 -11.23
C SER A 315 7.00 15.03 -11.91
N GLY A 316 7.18 13.81 -11.43
CA GLY A 316 7.99 12.80 -12.10
C GLY A 316 7.21 12.14 -13.23
N SER A 317 7.81 11.13 -13.85
CA SER A 317 7.14 10.40 -14.93
C SER A 317 5.88 9.66 -14.47
N GLY A 318 5.87 9.23 -13.21
CA GLY A 318 4.69 8.68 -12.54
C GLY A 318 3.65 9.71 -12.09
N GLY A 319 3.83 11.00 -12.40
CA GLY A 319 2.93 12.08 -11.99
C GLY A 319 3.34 12.75 -10.67
N GLY A 320 2.38 13.37 -9.97
CA GLY A 320 2.61 14.20 -8.77
C GLY A 320 1.78 13.77 -7.56
N TYR A 321 1.33 12.51 -7.53
CA TYR A 321 0.52 11.91 -6.47
C TYR A 321 1.29 10.76 -5.78
N LEU A 322 0.60 9.91 -5.00
CA LEU A 322 1.22 8.85 -4.19
C LEU A 322 1.99 7.78 -4.99
N SER A 323 1.61 7.50 -6.24
CA SER A 323 2.34 6.55 -7.10
C SER A 323 3.74 7.04 -7.47
N ASN A 324 3.88 8.32 -7.79
CA ASN A 324 5.20 8.96 -7.93
C ASN A 324 5.94 8.97 -6.60
N GLU A 325 5.25 9.29 -5.50
CA GLU A 325 5.89 9.42 -4.18
C GLU A 325 6.46 8.10 -3.67
N ILE A 326 5.76 6.96 -3.78
CA ILE A 326 6.31 5.66 -3.37
C ILE A 326 7.53 5.30 -4.21
N SER A 327 7.48 5.61 -5.51
CA SER A 327 8.61 5.38 -6.42
C SER A 327 9.81 6.25 -6.04
N TYR A 328 9.60 7.53 -5.79
CA TYR A 328 10.66 8.44 -5.37
C TYR A 328 11.26 8.03 -4.03
N ARG A 329 10.44 7.77 -3.01
CA ARG A 329 10.89 7.39 -1.66
C ARG A 329 11.69 6.09 -1.67
N SER A 330 11.21 5.08 -2.39
CA SER A 330 11.88 3.78 -2.49
C SER A 330 13.27 3.90 -3.13
N ILE A 331 13.39 4.59 -4.27
CA ILE A 331 14.68 4.80 -4.94
C ILE A 331 15.60 5.73 -4.13
N ASN A 332 15.06 6.80 -3.53
CA ASN A 332 15.83 7.71 -2.69
C ASN A 332 16.38 6.99 -1.44
N LEU A 333 15.59 6.11 -0.83
CA LEU A 333 16.04 5.27 0.28
C LEU A 333 17.14 4.30 -0.16
N ALA A 334 16.95 3.60 -1.28
CA ALA A 334 17.96 2.70 -1.85
C ALA A 334 19.30 3.44 -2.07
N ARG A 335 19.26 4.67 -2.60
CA ARG A 335 20.44 5.52 -2.77
C ARG A 335 21.11 5.87 -1.43
N LYS A 336 20.33 6.28 -0.43
CA LYS A 336 20.86 6.63 0.91
C LYS A 336 21.53 5.43 1.61
N LEU A 337 21.00 4.23 1.38
CA LEU A 337 21.52 2.99 1.93
C LEU A 337 22.61 2.34 1.06
N ASN A 338 22.99 2.96 -0.07
CA ASN A 338 23.90 2.37 -1.07
C ASN A 338 23.48 0.95 -1.52
N SER A 339 22.18 0.72 -1.61
CA SER A 339 21.61 -0.55 -2.03
C SER A 339 21.90 -0.82 -3.51
N LYS A 340 22.17 -2.07 -3.84
CA LYS A 340 22.42 -2.54 -5.23
C LYS A 340 21.19 -3.15 -5.88
N ILE A 341 20.08 -3.21 -5.15
CA ILE A 341 18.82 -3.80 -5.60
C ILE A 341 18.30 -3.06 -6.84
N ALA A 342 17.85 -3.82 -7.84
CA ALA A 342 17.14 -3.26 -8.98
C ALA A 342 15.77 -2.75 -8.51
N ILE A 343 15.51 -1.45 -8.62
CA ILE A 343 14.33 -0.83 -8.02
C ILE A 343 13.66 0.17 -8.94
N GLY A 344 12.34 0.18 -8.94
CA GLY A 344 11.56 1.15 -9.69
C GLY A 344 10.05 1.02 -9.53
N HIS A 345 9.35 1.57 -10.51
CA HIS A 345 7.89 1.66 -10.49
C HIS A 345 7.26 1.30 -11.83
N LEU A 346 6.16 0.56 -11.74
CA LEU A 346 5.36 0.12 -12.87
C LEU A 346 3.93 0.65 -12.71
N HIS A 347 3.54 1.55 -13.59
CA HIS A 347 2.12 1.87 -13.75
C HIS A 347 1.44 0.82 -14.64
N THR A 348 0.24 0.40 -14.27
CA THR A 348 -0.61 -0.50 -15.06
C THR A 348 -1.54 0.27 -16.00
N PRO A 349 -2.13 -0.39 -17.00
CA PRO A 349 -3.36 0.10 -17.60
C PRO A 349 -4.44 0.31 -16.53
N ARG A 350 -5.27 1.34 -16.70
CA ARG A 350 -6.36 1.71 -15.81
C ARG A 350 -7.62 0.93 -16.14
N ILE A 351 -8.47 0.80 -15.13
CA ILE A 351 -9.83 0.27 -15.24
C ILE A 351 -10.81 1.30 -14.67
N GLN A 352 -12.01 1.40 -15.26
CA GLN A 352 -13.03 2.40 -14.86
C GLN A 352 -13.87 1.95 -13.64
N GLY A 353 -13.63 0.72 -13.18
CA GLY A 353 -14.32 0.01 -12.12
C GLY A 353 -13.83 -1.43 -12.16
N PHE A 354 -14.58 -2.35 -11.58
CA PHE A 354 -14.26 -3.77 -11.64
C PHE A 354 -14.54 -4.40 -13.00
N ASP A 355 -13.48 -4.95 -13.60
CA ASP A 355 -13.53 -5.74 -14.82
C ASP A 355 -12.60 -6.96 -14.67
N PRO A 356 -13.13 -8.15 -14.34
CA PRO A 356 -12.31 -9.31 -14.04
C PRO A 356 -11.52 -9.81 -15.25
N LYS A 357 -11.95 -9.53 -16.49
CA LYS A 357 -11.21 -9.92 -17.69
C LYS A 357 -10.01 -9.00 -17.89
N ALA A 358 -10.22 -7.69 -17.77
CA ALA A 358 -9.14 -6.71 -17.86
C ALA A 358 -8.14 -6.90 -16.71
N GLU A 359 -8.64 -7.08 -15.48
CA GLU A 359 -7.79 -7.31 -14.31
C GLU A 359 -6.96 -8.58 -14.43
N LYS A 360 -7.56 -9.70 -14.85
CA LYS A 360 -6.80 -10.92 -15.19
C LYS A 360 -5.69 -10.63 -16.18
N ALA A 361 -6.02 -9.97 -17.29
CA ALA A 361 -5.05 -9.68 -18.34
C ALA A 361 -3.90 -8.79 -17.85
N ILE A 362 -4.21 -7.79 -17.02
CA ILE A 362 -3.22 -6.90 -16.41
C ILE A 362 -2.32 -7.68 -15.45
N VAL A 363 -2.87 -8.48 -14.53
CA VAL A 363 -2.09 -9.25 -13.55
C VAL A 363 -1.19 -10.29 -14.22
N GLU A 364 -1.71 -11.01 -15.21
CA GLU A 364 -0.91 -11.97 -15.98
C GLU A 364 0.24 -11.28 -16.71
N GLN A 365 0.01 -10.09 -17.25
CA GLN A 365 1.08 -9.33 -17.89
C GLN A 365 2.09 -8.76 -16.89
N ILE A 366 1.64 -8.29 -15.71
CA ILE A 366 2.53 -7.87 -14.61
C ILE A 366 3.47 -9.01 -14.25
N LYS A 367 2.93 -10.22 -14.00
CA LYS A 367 3.73 -11.41 -13.72
C LYS A 367 4.84 -11.61 -14.77
N ASN A 368 4.48 -11.58 -16.05
CA ASN A 368 5.45 -11.80 -17.13
C ASN A 368 6.52 -10.69 -17.20
N ILE A 369 6.12 -9.43 -16.99
CA ILE A 369 7.04 -8.28 -16.93
C ILE A 369 8.05 -8.46 -15.77
N ILE A 370 7.55 -8.84 -14.59
CA ILE A 370 8.35 -9.03 -13.38
C ILE A 370 9.31 -10.21 -13.52
N ILE A 371 8.82 -11.35 -14.02
CA ILE A 371 9.66 -12.54 -14.28
C ILE A 371 10.75 -12.21 -15.31
N SER A 372 10.41 -11.48 -16.38
CA SER A 372 11.38 -11.08 -17.40
C SER A 372 12.47 -10.20 -16.81
N GLY A 373 12.11 -9.23 -15.95
CA GLY A 373 13.09 -8.41 -15.25
C GLY A 373 13.95 -9.20 -14.27
N GLY A 374 13.34 -10.05 -13.44
CA GLY A 374 14.06 -10.84 -12.44
C GLY A 374 15.06 -11.83 -13.02
N ARG A 375 14.83 -12.31 -14.26
CA ARG A 375 15.74 -13.20 -14.99
C ARG A 375 17.02 -12.51 -15.47
N GLU A 376 16.97 -11.21 -15.74
CA GLU A 376 18.11 -10.43 -16.27
C GLU A 376 19.14 -10.07 -15.18
N LEU A 377 18.71 -10.09 -13.92
CA LEU A 377 19.57 -9.88 -12.74
C LEU A 377 20.38 -11.14 -12.46
#